data_AF-A0A9E3W5P1-F1
#
_entry.id   AF-A0A9E3W5P1-F1
#
_cell.length_a   1.000
_cell.length_b   1.000
_cell.length_c   1.000
_cell.angle_alpha   90.00
_cell.angle_beta   90.00
_cell.angle_gamma   90.00
#
_symmetry.space_group_name_H-M   'P 1'
#
loop_
_entity.id
_entity.type
_entity.pdbx_description
1 polymer ?
#
loop_
_entity_poly.entity_id
_entity_poly.type
_entity_poly.pdbx_seq_one_letter_code
_entity_poly.pdbx_strand_id
1 'polypeptide(L)'
;MIQARAFLAATLLATAASAAAQQPAYTLTVPDTAGSPVDRAARVLGEALVSVKAASSVTVENPAGAPTAALARFVKEARGPQALLLAGQDLLAAAEFDSGVPRVQDASPLARLAVGHFAIFVPAGSPHASMADLARAFKADPGSIAWDAGA
;
A
#
# COMPACT_ATOMS: atom_id res chain seq x y z
N MET A 1 50.34 -5.36 32.40
CA MET A 1 49.97 -5.78 31.03
C MET A 1 48.74 -6.71 30.95
N ILE A 2 48.40 -7.48 32.00
CA ILE A 2 47.23 -8.39 31.97
C ILE A 2 45.89 -7.63 32.08
N GLN A 3 45.82 -6.53 32.85
CA GLN A 3 44.57 -5.77 33.02
C GLN A 3 44.16 -4.96 31.78
N ALA A 4 45.13 -4.51 30.96
CA ALA A 4 44.85 -3.81 29.71
C ALA A 4 44.19 -4.72 28.66
N ARG A 5 44.52 -6.03 28.67
CA ARG A 5 43.91 -7.04 27.79
C ARG A 5 42.48 -7.39 28.20
N ALA A 6 42.21 -7.43 29.51
CA ALA A 6 40.87 -7.68 30.04
C ALA A 6 39.88 -6.53 29.71
N PHE A 7 40.36 -5.28 29.78
CA PHE A 7 39.56 -4.10 29.43
C PHE A 7 39.23 -4.04 27.92
N LEU A 8 40.15 -4.44 27.06
CA LEU A 8 39.95 -4.45 25.60
C LEU A 8 38.98 -5.56 25.16
N ALA A 9 39.02 -6.72 25.82
CA ALA A 9 38.07 -7.81 25.59
C ALA A 9 36.64 -7.44 26.04
N ALA A 10 36.49 -6.79 27.19
CA ALA A 10 35.18 -6.37 27.70
C ALA A 10 34.50 -5.31 26.81
N THR A 11 35.27 -4.42 26.18
CA THR A 11 34.74 -3.41 25.24
C THR A 11 34.31 -4.03 23.91
N LEU A 12 35.05 -5.01 23.38
CA LEU A 12 34.69 -5.74 22.16
C LEU A 12 33.40 -6.57 22.32
N LEU A 13 33.18 -7.17 23.50
CA LEU A 13 31.92 -7.88 23.80
C LEU A 13 30.74 -6.91 23.98
N ALA A 14 30.95 -5.72 24.54
CA ALA A 14 29.91 -4.70 24.66
C ALA A 14 29.48 -4.12 23.30
N THR A 15 30.41 -3.96 22.35
CA THR A 15 30.10 -3.52 20.97
C THR A 15 29.50 -4.63 20.10
N ALA A 16 29.78 -5.90 20.41
CA ALA A 16 29.15 -7.03 19.73
C ALA A 16 27.69 -7.23 20.17
N ALA A 17 27.35 -6.90 21.42
CA ALA A 17 25.98 -6.99 21.93
C ALA A 17 25.05 -5.91 21.34
N SER A 18 25.58 -4.76 20.91
CA SER A 18 24.80 -3.72 20.22
C SER A 18 24.55 -4.01 18.73
N ALA A 19 25.05 -5.13 18.21
CA ALA A 19 24.75 -5.61 16.86
C ALA A 19 23.57 -6.61 16.83
N ALA A 20 22.77 -6.69 17.90
CA ALA A 20 21.42 -7.21 17.78
C ALA A 20 20.68 -6.33 16.78
N ALA A 21 20.37 -6.87 15.59
CA ALA A 21 19.74 -6.13 14.50
C ALA A 21 18.51 -5.39 15.02
N GLN A 22 18.64 -4.07 15.19
CA GLN A 22 17.54 -3.20 15.61
C GLN A 22 16.43 -3.36 14.58
N GLN A 23 15.22 -3.71 15.02
CA GLN A 23 14.11 -3.84 14.09
C GLN A 23 13.89 -2.51 13.37
N PRO A 24 13.67 -2.52 12.04
CA PRO A 24 13.53 -1.30 11.27
C PRO A 24 12.33 -0.49 11.73
N ALA A 25 12.44 0.83 11.64
CA ALA A 25 11.29 1.73 11.72
C ALA A 25 10.85 2.04 10.28
N TYR A 26 9.56 1.85 9.98
CA TYR A 26 9.01 2.09 8.65
C TYR A 26 8.19 3.38 8.60
N THR A 27 8.23 4.05 7.45
CA THR A 27 7.21 5.06 7.08
C THR A 27 6.36 4.46 5.98
N LEU A 28 5.05 4.36 6.24
CA LEU A 28 4.06 3.86 5.30
C LEU A 28 3.22 5.03 4.77
N THR A 29 3.50 5.44 3.54
CA THR A 29 2.73 6.45 2.82
C THR A 29 1.44 5.83 2.30
N VAL A 30 0.31 6.46 2.63
CA VAL A 30 -1.02 6.10 2.15
C VAL A 30 -1.58 7.31 1.39
N PRO A 31 -1.55 7.32 0.05
CA PRO A 31 -2.07 8.39 -0.81
C PRO A 31 -3.60 8.53 -0.80
N ASP A 32 -4.19 8.57 0.39
CA ASP A 32 -5.63 8.63 0.60
C ASP A 32 -5.90 9.38 1.91
N THR A 33 -7.14 9.81 2.08
CA THR A 33 -7.64 10.50 3.28
C THR A 33 -7.45 9.65 4.53
N ALA A 34 -7.06 10.30 5.63
CA ALA A 34 -6.95 9.64 6.92
C ALA A 34 -8.32 9.06 7.35
N GLY A 35 -8.32 7.83 7.83
CA GLY A 35 -9.54 7.10 8.17
C GLY A 35 -10.23 6.40 6.99
N SER A 36 -9.74 6.50 5.75
CA SER A 36 -10.25 5.69 4.63
C SER A 36 -10.08 4.19 4.89
N PRO A 37 -10.78 3.29 4.17
CA PRO A 37 -10.56 1.86 4.27
C PRO A 37 -9.09 1.44 4.07
N VAL A 38 -8.37 2.09 3.15
CA VAL A 38 -6.95 1.82 2.88
C VAL A 38 -6.07 2.31 4.04
N ASP A 39 -6.35 3.49 4.61
CA ASP A 39 -5.64 4.00 5.80
C ASP A 39 -5.82 3.08 7.02
N ARG A 40 -7.05 2.59 7.26
CA ARG A 40 -7.29 1.62 8.33
C ARG A 40 -6.52 0.33 8.11
N ALA A 41 -6.47 -0.17 6.88
CA ALA A 41 -5.67 -1.35 6.55
C ALA A 41 -4.16 -1.11 6.78
N ALA A 42 -3.65 0.08 6.45
CA ALA A 42 -2.26 0.47 6.70
C ALA A 42 -1.90 0.46 8.19
N ARG A 43 -2.80 0.97 9.04
CA ARG A 43 -2.60 0.98 10.51
C ARG A 43 -2.60 -0.42 11.09
N VAL A 44 -3.55 -1.26 10.67
CA VAL A 44 -3.58 -2.69 11.06
C VAL A 44 -2.32 -3.42 10.61
N LEU A 45 -1.83 -3.15 9.39
CA LEU A 45 -0.56 -3.69 8.91
C LEU A 45 0.62 -3.25 9.79
N GLY A 46 0.66 -1.96 10.15
CA GLY A 46 1.69 -1.42 11.03
C GLY A 46 1.72 -2.10 12.41
N GLU A 47 0.55 -2.26 13.03
CA GLU A 47 0.39 -3.00 14.29
C GLU A 47 0.84 -4.45 14.14
N ALA A 48 0.47 -5.13 13.05
CA ALA A 48 0.87 -6.50 12.78
C ALA A 48 2.41 -6.64 12.66
N LEU A 49 3.07 -5.75 11.91
CA LEU A 49 4.54 -5.74 11.75
C LEU A 49 5.26 -5.58 13.08
N VAL A 50 4.75 -4.70 13.95
CA VAL A 50 5.30 -4.53 15.31
C VAL A 50 5.04 -5.78 16.17
N SER A 51 3.83 -6.34 16.12
CA SER A 51 3.45 -7.50 16.93
C SER A 51 4.32 -8.74 16.67
N VAL A 52 4.73 -8.95 15.42
CA VAL A 52 5.60 -10.06 15.02
C VAL A 52 7.10 -9.73 15.11
N LYS A 53 7.43 -8.56 15.68
CA LYS A 53 8.80 -8.04 15.80
C LYS A 53 9.52 -7.93 14.46
N ALA A 54 8.80 -7.59 13.39
CA ALA A 54 9.38 -7.26 12.08
C ALA A 54 9.66 -5.75 11.93
N ALA A 55 9.10 -4.92 12.82
CA ALA A 55 9.33 -3.49 12.89
C ALA A 55 9.45 -3.05 14.36
N SER A 56 10.25 -2.01 14.62
CA SER A 56 10.25 -1.32 15.92
C SER A 56 9.11 -0.29 16.00
N SER A 57 8.76 0.31 14.88
CA SER A 57 7.61 1.21 14.73
C SER A 57 7.19 1.32 13.25
N VAL A 58 5.94 1.75 13.03
CA VAL A 58 5.42 2.09 11.71
C VAL A 58 4.69 3.42 11.81
N THR A 59 5.16 4.43 11.08
CA THR A 59 4.50 5.74 10.96
C THR A 59 3.64 5.73 9.70
N VAL A 60 2.34 5.97 9.83
CA VAL A 60 1.43 6.11 8.69
C VAL A 60 1.28 7.59 8.33
N GLU A 61 1.55 7.94 7.07
CA GLU A 61 1.43 9.30 6.55
C GLU A 61 0.37 9.36 5.45
N ASN A 62 -0.50 10.36 5.49
CA ASN A 62 -1.53 10.64 4.49
C ASN A 62 -1.19 11.97 3.77
N PRO A 63 -0.42 11.96 2.67
CA PRO A 63 -0.06 13.17 1.94
C PRO A 63 -1.32 13.88 1.43
N ALA A 64 -1.32 15.21 1.51
CA ALA A 64 -2.37 16.02 0.89
C ALA A 64 -2.23 16.06 -0.64
N GLY A 65 -3.36 16.28 -1.32
CA GLY A 65 -3.41 16.42 -2.79
C GLY A 65 -3.80 15.13 -3.51
N ALA A 66 -3.60 15.11 -4.83
CA ALA A 66 -3.96 13.96 -5.65
C ALA A 66 -3.08 12.74 -5.32
N PRO A 67 -3.64 11.51 -5.30
CA PRO A 67 -2.88 10.29 -5.03
C PRO A 67 -1.67 10.11 -5.95
N THR A 68 -1.79 10.51 -7.23
CA THR A 68 -0.72 10.44 -8.23
C THR A 68 0.44 11.38 -7.94
N ALA A 69 0.20 12.53 -7.30
CA ALA A 69 1.26 13.44 -6.86
C ALA A 69 2.06 12.83 -5.70
N ALA A 70 1.40 12.13 -4.78
CA ALA A 70 2.07 11.39 -3.71
C ALA A 70 2.89 10.22 -4.26
N LEU A 71 2.40 9.51 -5.28
CA LEU A 71 3.18 8.48 -5.99
C LEU A 71 4.42 9.08 -6.67
N ALA A 72 4.26 10.20 -7.38
CA ALA A 72 5.38 10.89 -8.02
C ALA A 72 6.45 11.32 -7.01
N ARG A 73 6.01 11.84 -5.86
CA ARG A 73 6.89 12.18 -4.74
C ARG A 73 7.56 10.94 -4.17
N PHE A 74 6.82 9.86 -3.94
CA PHE A 74 7.35 8.60 -3.40
C PHE A 74 8.46 8.04 -4.30
N VAL A 75 8.20 7.90 -5.60
CA VAL A 75 9.20 7.40 -6.57
C VAL A 75 10.45 8.29 -6.59
N LYS A 76 10.28 9.62 -6.48
CA LYS A 76 11.40 10.57 -6.51
C LYS A 76 12.20 10.62 -5.21
N GLU A 77 11.54 10.55 -4.05
CA GLU A 77 12.10 10.92 -2.74
C GLU A 77 12.29 9.75 -1.78
N ALA A 78 11.55 8.64 -1.94
CA ALA A 78 11.70 7.48 -1.06
C ALA A 78 13.12 6.91 -1.15
N ARG A 79 13.73 6.61 0.00
CA ARG A 79 15.08 6.04 0.09
C ARG A 79 15.08 4.86 1.05
N GLY A 80 15.76 3.80 0.64
CA GLY A 80 15.94 2.61 1.47
C GLY A 80 14.67 1.77 1.65
N PRO A 81 14.80 0.57 2.26
CA PRO A 81 13.69 -0.35 2.45
C PRO A 81 12.70 0.11 3.54
N GLN A 82 13.00 1.18 4.27
CA GLN A 82 12.14 1.72 5.34
C GLN A 82 10.98 2.57 4.82
N ALA A 83 11.08 3.07 3.59
CA ALA A 83 10.01 3.85 2.94
C ALA A 83 9.09 2.91 2.16
N LEU A 84 7.83 2.85 2.57
CA LEU A 84 6.81 1.98 2.01
C LEU A 84 5.64 2.81 1.46
N LEU A 85 5.03 2.32 0.39
CA LEU A 85 3.83 2.89 -0.21
C LEU A 85 2.74 1.82 -0.18
N LEU A 86 1.59 2.12 0.45
CA LEU A 86 0.41 1.28 0.31
C LEU A 86 -0.48 1.84 -0.79
N ALA A 87 -0.38 1.24 -1.97
CA ALA A 87 -1.21 1.59 -3.11
C ALA A 87 -2.53 0.80 -3.10
N GLY A 88 -3.65 1.53 -3.17
CA GLY A 88 -4.97 0.96 -3.46
C GLY A 88 -5.24 0.88 -4.97
N GLN A 89 -6.38 0.28 -5.32
CA GLN A 89 -6.85 0.18 -6.71
C GLN A 89 -7.05 1.54 -7.38
N ASP A 90 -7.50 2.56 -6.64
CA ASP A 90 -7.78 3.89 -7.19
C ASP A 90 -6.51 4.61 -7.63
N LEU A 91 -5.42 4.48 -6.86
CA LEU A 91 -4.11 4.98 -7.26
C LEU A 91 -3.59 4.26 -8.51
N LEU A 92 -3.74 2.93 -8.54
CA LEU A 92 -3.34 2.14 -9.70
C LEU A 92 -4.10 2.59 -10.97
N ALA A 93 -5.42 2.73 -10.87
CA ALA A 93 -6.24 3.21 -11.99
C ALA A 93 -5.85 4.64 -12.41
N ALA A 94 -5.73 5.57 -11.46
CA ALA A 94 -5.38 6.95 -11.76
C ALA A 94 -4.01 7.07 -12.44
N ALA A 95 -3.00 6.32 -11.97
CA ALA A 95 -1.67 6.30 -12.59
C ALA A 95 -1.66 5.59 -13.96
N GLU A 96 -2.57 4.66 -14.21
CA GLU A 96 -2.67 3.95 -15.49
C GLU A 96 -3.25 4.84 -16.60
N PHE A 97 -4.17 5.75 -16.26
CA PHE A 97 -4.84 6.64 -17.23
C PHE A 97 -4.17 8.01 -17.42
N ASP A 98 -3.22 8.39 -16.56
CA ASP A 98 -2.47 9.65 -16.68
C ASP A 98 -1.03 9.39 -17.15
N SER A 99 -0.70 9.82 -18.37
CA SER A 99 0.64 9.64 -18.95
C SER A 99 1.70 10.57 -18.36
N GLY A 100 1.32 11.58 -17.58
CA GLY A 100 2.22 12.55 -16.97
C GLY A 100 2.74 12.15 -15.59
N VAL A 101 2.27 11.02 -15.04
CA VAL A 101 2.60 10.55 -13.69
C VAL A 101 3.32 9.20 -13.73
N PRO A 102 4.19 8.90 -12.76
CA PRO A 102 4.80 7.57 -12.66
C PRO A 102 3.74 6.49 -12.49
N ARG A 103 4.07 5.29 -12.94
CA ARG A 103 3.27 4.11 -12.70
C ARG A 103 3.57 3.54 -11.32
N VAL A 104 2.63 2.77 -10.76
CA VAL A 104 2.85 2.10 -9.48
C VAL A 104 4.04 1.12 -9.56
N GLN A 105 4.25 0.50 -10.73
CA GLN A 105 5.40 -0.37 -11.00
C GLN A 105 6.76 0.34 -11.07
N ASP A 106 6.80 1.67 -11.07
CA ASP A 106 8.06 2.42 -10.96
C ASP A 106 8.59 2.45 -9.52
N ALA A 107 7.75 2.06 -8.53
CA ALA A 107 8.19 1.64 -7.21
C ALA A 107 8.47 0.13 -7.19
N SER A 108 9.38 -0.33 -6.33
CA SER A 108 9.66 -1.77 -6.17
C SER A 108 8.45 -2.52 -5.58
N PRO A 109 7.81 -3.44 -6.32
CA PRO A 109 6.67 -4.20 -5.79
C PRO A 109 7.13 -5.18 -4.70
N LEU A 110 6.47 -5.17 -3.54
CA LEU A 110 6.82 -6.04 -2.41
C LEU A 110 5.84 -7.20 -2.25
N ALA A 111 4.57 -6.88 -2.06
CA ALA A 111 3.52 -7.86 -1.83
C ALA A 111 2.15 -7.29 -2.18
N ARG A 112 1.23 -8.16 -2.63
CA ARG A 112 -0.19 -7.85 -2.71
C ARG A 112 -0.87 -8.32 -1.42
N LEU A 113 -1.45 -7.39 -0.66
CA LEU A 113 -2.01 -7.68 0.65
C LEU A 113 -3.47 -8.14 0.60
N ALA A 114 -4.25 -7.59 -0.32
CA ALA A 114 -5.67 -7.90 -0.46
C ALA A 114 -6.07 -7.96 -1.94
N VAL A 115 -7.12 -8.72 -2.22
CA VAL A 115 -7.80 -8.76 -3.51
C VAL A 115 -9.27 -8.46 -3.25
N GLY A 116 -9.77 -7.40 -3.88
CA GLY A 116 -11.20 -7.12 -3.98
C GLY A 116 -11.77 -7.80 -5.22
N HIS A 117 -13.00 -8.31 -5.10
CA HIS A 117 -13.77 -8.78 -6.25
C HIS A 117 -14.91 -7.80 -6.51
N PHE A 118 -15.06 -7.37 -7.76
CA PHE A 118 -16.26 -6.67 -8.19
C PHE A 118 -17.32 -7.68 -8.58
N ALA A 119 -18.57 -7.36 -8.24
CA ALA A 119 -19.73 -8.09 -8.69
C ALA A 119 -20.70 -7.11 -9.36
N ILE A 120 -21.33 -7.55 -10.45
CA ILE A 120 -22.38 -6.78 -11.10
C ILE A 120 -23.71 -7.22 -10.49
N PHE A 121 -24.43 -6.26 -9.94
CA PHE A 121 -25.77 -6.45 -9.43
C PHE A 121 -26.76 -5.75 -10.35
N VAL A 122 -27.96 -6.31 -10.46
CA VAL A 122 -29.09 -5.70 -11.15
C VAL A 122 -30.28 -5.64 -10.21
N PRO A 123 -31.24 -4.71 -10.40
CA PRO A 123 -32.50 -4.74 -9.67
C PRO A 123 -33.20 -6.10 -9.81
N ALA A 124 -33.95 -6.51 -8.79
CA ALA A 124 -34.59 -7.83 -8.76
C ALA A 124 -35.53 -8.09 -9.96
N GLY A 125 -36.13 -7.04 -10.53
CA GLY A 125 -36.98 -7.13 -11.73
C GLY A 125 -36.25 -6.90 -13.06
N SER A 126 -34.91 -6.92 -13.08
CA SER A 126 -34.13 -6.65 -14.29
C SER A 126 -34.36 -7.71 -15.38
N PRO A 127 -34.50 -7.32 -16.65
CA PRO A 127 -34.54 -8.27 -17.76
C PRO A 127 -33.18 -8.94 -18.01
N HIS A 128 -32.10 -8.46 -17.38
CA HIS A 128 -30.75 -9.01 -17.53
C HIS A 128 -30.45 -10.03 -16.44
N ALA A 129 -30.98 -11.25 -16.60
CA ALA A 129 -30.79 -12.34 -15.65
C ALA A 129 -29.42 -13.04 -15.75
N SER A 130 -28.63 -12.71 -16.78
CA SER A 130 -27.29 -13.26 -16.98
C SER A 130 -26.33 -12.21 -17.54
N MET A 131 -25.03 -12.46 -17.38
CA MET A 131 -23.98 -11.64 -18.00
C MET A 131 -24.10 -11.62 -19.54
N ALA A 132 -24.58 -12.71 -20.15
CA ALA A 132 -24.79 -12.80 -21.58
C ALA A 132 -25.92 -11.87 -22.06
N ASP A 133 -27.00 -11.73 -21.29
CA ASP A 133 -28.11 -10.83 -21.61
C ASP A 133 -27.70 -9.37 -21.46
N LEU A 134 -26.96 -9.06 -20.38
CA LEU A 134 -26.40 -7.73 -20.17
C LEU A 134 -25.44 -7.34 -21.32
N ALA A 135 -24.53 -8.25 -21.70
CA ALA A 135 -23.59 -8.02 -22.79
C ALA A 135 -24.29 -7.87 -24.16
N ARG A 136 -25.36 -8.62 -24.41
CA ARG A 136 -26.16 -8.51 -25.64
C ARG A 136 -26.87 -7.16 -25.71
N ALA A 137 -27.50 -6.73 -24.62
CA ALA A 137 -28.18 -5.43 -24.54
C ALA A 137 -27.19 -4.27 -24.71
N PHE A 138 -26.07 -4.30 -23.98
CA PHE A 138 -25.04 -3.27 -24.06
C PHE A 138 -24.44 -3.12 -25.46
N LYS A 139 -24.21 -4.23 -26.17
CA LYS A 139 -23.69 -4.21 -27.55
C LYS A 139 -24.71 -3.65 -28.55
N ALA A 140 -25.99 -3.90 -28.33
CA ALA A 140 -27.05 -3.41 -29.21
C ALA A 140 -27.27 -1.90 -29.03
N ASP A 141 -27.27 -1.43 -27.78
CA ASP A 141 -27.37 -0.01 -27.43
C ASP A 141 -26.62 0.26 -26.11
N PRO A 142 -25.39 0.82 -26.17
CA PRO A 142 -24.63 1.14 -24.97
C PRO A 142 -25.31 2.14 -24.02
N GLY A 143 -26.20 2.99 -24.55
CA GLY A 143 -26.95 3.98 -23.76
C GLY A 143 -28.14 3.38 -23.00
N SER A 144 -28.52 2.14 -23.29
CA SER A 144 -29.67 1.47 -22.67
C SER A 144 -29.42 1.03 -21.22
N ILE A 145 -28.16 1.01 -20.76
CA ILE A 145 -27.79 0.57 -19.41
C ILE A 145 -27.24 1.76 -18.63
N ALA A 146 -27.90 2.10 -17.53
CA ALA A 146 -27.37 3.01 -16.52
C ALA A 146 -26.44 2.25 -15.58
N TRP A 147 -25.22 2.77 -15.40
CA TRP A 147 -24.21 2.19 -14.51
C TRP A 147 -24.11 3.02 -13.23
N ASP A 148 -24.03 2.32 -12.10
CA ASP A 148 -23.70 2.89 -10.80
C ASP A 148 -22.53 2.10 -10.20
N ALA A 149 -21.64 2.79 -9.48
CA ALA A 149 -20.46 2.17 -8.88
C ALA A 149 -20.76 1.35 -7.61
N GLY A 150 -22.01 1.40 -7.11
CA GLY A 150 -22.40 0.78 -5.85
C GLY A 150 -21.84 1.58 -4.67
N ALA A 151 -22.62 2.55 -4.18
CA ALA A 151 -22.34 3.23 -2.92
C ALA A 151 -22.84 2.42 -1.71
#